data_AF-A0A1J0GE51-F1
#
_entry.id   AF-A0A1J0GE51-F1
#
_cell.length_a   1.000
_cell.length_b   1.000
_cell.length_c   1.000
_cell.angle_alpha   90.00
_cell.angle_beta   90.00
_cell.angle_gamma   90.00
#
_symmetry.space_group_name_H-M   'P 1'
#
loop_
_entity.id
_entity.type
_entity.pdbx_description
1 polymer ?
#
loop_
_entity_poly.entity_id
_entity_poly.type
_entity_poly.pdbx_seq_one_letter_code
_entity_poly.pdbx_strand_id
1 'polypeptide(L)'
;MKPLFYIIRKSIKNWLLQLKHEPLKLVLYILCLISLCFVFFVNKDTSRAKSILDPMLYSTIVGCVILIFTAPDIYSSINKGATFFRGADINFIFTAPISPQKVLIYGFIKQIYSSFIAVVFVLFQGYTLSRYSNIQSYGILVIVFGLFIMLIFTSILKILLYSTASKSVKNKTMIRNIFKGLGIVILTGYFIELYVTMSPGKAIISMLNSPIIPYIPVYGWVREIIMASMNGISTVFIIYTILIIALGAICCYIIYSMKLDYYEDVLASTEYKETAISASRNGEQIFLKSGKKPRVRKVQYTRKGKFASAIFWRQILEYKKTGFGFINIGTVIYVVIAITVGLYGPTKDLAMILGGMIYLQLISNFASKWRKDLSNQYIYMLPDHTFKKIIYATVVDNIKNLIDGTIVFLITGILFKSSIMLIILNIVAFESIGSLFIYGGILTRRLLGGGDNIVTTGFMRIMILVGIVTPAIILLTVLYSSSSSFVGVVIAYTSFIAYNLIFSALIIFLGRGVFDNIEL
;
A
#
# COMPACT_ATOMS: atom_id res chain seq x y z
N MET A 1 34.33 -3.53 13.44
CA MET A 1 33.01 -3.31 14.08
C MET A 1 32.91 -1.95 14.78
N LYS A 2 33.91 -1.52 15.57
CA LYS A 2 33.88 -0.20 16.25
C LYS A 2 33.52 1.00 15.33
N PRO A 3 34.07 1.14 14.09
CA PRO A 3 33.69 2.24 13.20
C PRO A 3 32.23 2.18 12.71
N LEU A 4 31.73 0.97 12.44
CA LEU A 4 30.33 0.76 12.00
C LEU A 4 29.34 1.13 13.11
N PHE A 5 29.65 0.78 14.36
CA PHE A 5 28.83 1.13 15.52
C PHE A 5 28.83 2.65 15.79
N TYR A 6 29.97 3.32 15.54
CA TYR A 6 30.07 4.78 15.62
C TYR A 6 29.10 5.47 14.64
N ILE A 7 29.02 5.00 13.39
CA ILE A 7 28.11 5.52 12.37
C ILE A 7 26.65 5.39 12.83
N ILE A 8 26.25 4.23 13.36
CA ILE A 8 24.87 4.01 13.87
C ILE A 8 24.55 5.03 14.97
N ARG A 9 25.43 5.14 15.98
CA ARG A 9 25.22 6.05 17.12
C ARG A 9 25.13 7.51 16.68
N LYS A 10 26.00 7.93 15.77
CA LYS A 10 25.98 9.30 15.23
C LYS A 10 24.77 9.55 14.34
N SER A 11 24.34 8.58 13.54
CA SER A 11 23.12 8.69 12.72
C SER A 11 21.88 8.91 13.58
N ILE A 12 21.74 8.17 14.69
CA ILE A 12 20.61 8.35 15.62
C ILE A 12 20.68 9.73 16.29
N LYS A 13 21.86 10.15 16.75
CA LYS A 13 22.06 11.47 17.36
C LYS A 13 21.74 12.60 16.38
N ASN A 14 22.23 12.51 15.15
CA ASN A 14 22.00 13.53 14.12
C ASN A 14 20.54 13.57 13.69
N TRP A 15 19.85 12.42 13.61
CA TRP A 15 18.41 12.38 13.35
C TRP A 15 17.63 13.11 14.45
N LEU A 16 17.94 12.89 15.72
CA LEU A 16 17.33 13.61 16.84
C LEU A 16 17.61 15.12 16.80
N LEU A 17 18.83 15.52 16.44
CA LEU A 17 19.18 16.94 16.29
C LEU A 17 18.46 17.59 15.11
N GLN A 18 18.29 16.87 14.00
CA GLN A 18 17.58 17.37 12.81
C GLN A 18 16.11 17.69 13.12
N LEU A 19 15.45 16.91 13.99
CA LEU A 19 14.08 17.19 14.43
C LEU A 19 13.93 18.56 15.09
N LYS A 20 14.98 19.09 15.72
CA LYS A 20 14.98 20.42 16.33
C LYS A 20 15.01 21.54 15.28
N HIS A 21 15.64 21.30 14.14
CA HIS A 21 15.78 22.28 13.06
C HIS A 21 14.60 22.29 12.08
N GLU A 22 13.77 21.23 12.11
CA GLU A 22 12.61 21.09 11.22
C GLU A 22 11.30 21.03 12.04
N PRO A 23 10.81 22.18 12.56
CA PRO A 23 9.73 22.24 13.53
C PRO A 23 8.43 21.61 13.02
N LEU A 24 8.17 21.70 11.72
CA LEU A 24 7.02 21.09 11.06
C LEU A 24 7.02 19.55 11.17
N LYS A 25 8.19 18.91 11.08
CA LYS A 25 8.32 17.45 11.24
C LYS A 25 8.09 17.05 12.70
N LEU A 26 8.60 17.84 13.64
CA LEU A 26 8.44 17.62 15.07
C LEU A 26 6.96 17.74 15.50
N VAL A 27 6.25 18.80 15.08
CA VAL A 27 4.82 18.97 15.34
C VAL A 27 4.02 17.78 14.83
N LEU A 28 4.38 17.25 13.67
CA LEU A 28 3.68 16.12 13.05
C LEU A 28 3.98 14.78 13.75
N TYR A 29 5.20 14.56 14.22
CA TYR A 29 5.50 13.41 15.09
C TYR A 29 4.74 13.49 16.41
N ILE A 30 4.64 14.68 16.99
CA ILE A 30 3.82 14.92 18.19
C ILE A 30 2.35 14.68 17.88
N LEU A 31 1.81 15.18 16.77
CA LEU A 31 0.42 14.96 16.38
C LEU A 31 0.13 13.48 16.11
N CYS A 32 1.06 12.75 15.49
CA CYS A 32 0.98 11.31 15.32
C CYS A 32 0.96 10.60 16.67
N LEU A 33 1.89 10.93 17.58
CA LEU A 33 1.90 10.40 18.95
C LEU A 33 0.61 10.74 19.71
N ILE A 34 0.11 11.97 19.62
CA ILE A 34 -1.15 12.39 20.22
C ILE A 34 -2.30 11.58 19.61
N SER A 35 -2.36 11.38 18.29
CA SER A 35 -3.40 10.59 17.65
C SER A 35 -3.37 9.12 18.09
N LEU A 36 -2.17 8.55 18.27
CA LEU A 36 -1.98 7.21 18.81
C LEU A 36 -2.38 7.15 20.29
N CYS A 37 -2.02 8.16 21.09
CA CYS A 37 -2.42 8.28 22.49
C CYS A 37 -3.94 8.53 22.64
N PHE A 38 -4.55 9.27 21.71
CA PHE A 38 -5.97 9.57 21.68
C PHE A 38 -6.81 8.29 21.54
N VAL A 39 -6.30 7.27 20.84
CA VAL A 39 -6.91 5.93 20.81
C VAL A 39 -7.03 5.33 22.21
N PHE A 40 -6.11 5.61 23.14
CA PHE A 40 -6.22 5.15 24.53
C PHE A 40 -7.29 5.93 25.32
N PHE A 41 -7.47 7.22 25.03
CA PHE A 41 -8.42 8.08 25.74
C PHE A 41 -9.87 7.88 25.26
N VAL A 42 -10.12 7.87 23.95
CA VAL A 42 -11.48 7.65 23.38
C VAL A 42 -12.06 6.31 23.78
N ASN A 43 -11.20 5.29 23.89
CA ASN A 43 -11.64 3.95 24.22
C ASN A 43 -11.72 3.68 25.74
N LYS A 44 -11.41 4.68 26.59
CA LYS A 44 -11.42 4.54 28.06
C LYS A 44 -12.83 4.51 28.65
N ASP A 45 -13.81 5.12 27.97
CA ASP A 45 -15.17 5.32 28.50
C ASP A 45 -16.19 4.24 28.09
N THR A 46 -15.80 3.20 27.35
CA THR A 46 -16.73 2.10 27.08
C THR A 46 -16.62 0.99 28.12
N SER A 47 -17.30 1.18 29.26
CA SER A 47 -17.68 0.14 30.23
C SER A 47 -18.66 -0.88 29.65
N ARG A 48 -18.46 -1.31 28.40
CA ARG A 48 -19.23 -2.39 27.76
C ARG A 48 -18.52 -3.71 28.03
N ALA A 49 -19.31 -4.75 28.34
CA ALA A 49 -18.85 -6.12 28.50
C ALA A 49 -17.78 -6.47 27.44
N LYS A 50 -16.68 -7.11 27.88
CA LYS A 50 -15.61 -7.55 26.98
C LYS A 50 -16.23 -8.42 25.89
N SER A 51 -16.18 -7.94 24.65
CA SER A 51 -16.64 -8.72 23.51
C SER A 51 -15.75 -9.95 23.32
N ILE A 52 -16.35 -11.08 22.98
CA ILE A 52 -15.62 -12.29 22.59
C ILE A 52 -15.25 -12.13 21.12
N LEU A 53 -13.96 -12.22 20.80
CA LEU A 53 -13.49 -12.27 19.42
C LEU A 53 -13.56 -13.70 18.93
N ASP A 54 -14.22 -13.93 17.79
CA ASP A 54 -14.23 -15.24 17.13
C ASP A 54 -12.79 -15.64 16.76
N PRO A 55 -12.26 -16.77 17.30
CA PRO A 55 -10.91 -17.24 17.01
C PRO A 55 -10.64 -17.44 15.52
N MET A 56 -11.63 -17.88 14.74
CA MET A 56 -11.46 -18.07 13.29
C MET A 56 -11.26 -16.74 12.56
N LEU A 57 -12.02 -15.71 12.94
CA LEU A 57 -11.85 -14.36 12.41
C LEU A 57 -10.50 -13.77 12.79
N TYR A 58 -10.09 -13.89 14.06
CA TYR A 58 -8.79 -13.40 14.50
C TYR A 58 -7.65 -14.05 13.72
N SER A 59 -7.70 -15.38 13.58
CA SER A 59 -6.69 -16.12 12.85
C SER A 59 -6.60 -15.75 11.37
N THR A 60 -7.75 -15.46 10.76
CA THR A 60 -7.84 -14.94 9.39
C THR A 60 -7.19 -13.56 9.29
N ILE A 61 -7.46 -12.66 10.24
CA ILE A 61 -6.85 -11.31 10.29
C ILE A 61 -5.33 -11.42 10.41
N VAL A 62 -4.83 -12.25 11.34
CA VAL A 62 -3.40 -12.50 11.52
C VAL A 62 -2.78 -13.02 10.22
N GLY A 63 -3.40 -14.02 9.59
CA GLY A 63 -2.94 -14.57 8.31
C GLY A 63 -2.88 -13.53 7.18
N CYS A 64 -3.93 -12.72 7.03
CA CYS A 64 -3.98 -11.62 6.07
C CYS A 64 -2.86 -10.60 6.32
N VAL A 65 -2.63 -10.20 7.58
CA VAL A 65 -1.55 -9.27 7.94
C VAL A 65 -0.20 -9.84 7.54
N ILE A 66 0.09 -11.11 7.88
CA ILE A 66 1.35 -11.76 7.49
C ILE A 66 1.52 -11.74 5.96
N LEU A 67 0.49 -12.11 5.18
CA LEU A 67 0.57 -12.13 3.72
C LEU A 67 0.79 -10.73 3.11
N ILE A 68 0.05 -9.73 3.58
CA ILE A 68 0.13 -8.35 3.07
C ILE A 68 1.53 -7.76 3.29
N PHE A 69 2.15 -8.03 4.44
CA PHE A 69 3.49 -7.51 4.74
C PHE A 69 4.62 -8.32 4.11
N THR A 70 4.50 -9.65 4.03
CA THR A 70 5.61 -10.51 3.58
C THR A 70 5.62 -10.76 2.07
N ALA A 71 4.47 -11.04 1.45
CA ALA A 71 4.43 -11.49 0.06
C ALA A 71 4.91 -10.44 -0.96
N PRO A 72 4.46 -9.16 -0.91
CA PRO A 72 4.95 -8.12 -1.81
C PRO A 72 6.44 -7.84 -1.59
N ASP A 73 6.86 -7.89 -0.34
CA ASP A 73 8.20 -7.54 0.10
C ASP A 73 9.23 -8.58 -0.36
N ILE A 74 8.92 -9.86 -0.21
CA ILE A 74 9.73 -10.96 -0.73
C ILE A 74 9.74 -10.96 -2.26
N TYR A 75 8.58 -10.78 -2.91
CA TYR A 75 8.52 -10.72 -4.37
C TYR A 75 9.35 -9.58 -4.97
N SER A 76 9.34 -8.41 -4.31
CA SER A 76 10.13 -7.26 -4.74
C SER A 76 11.64 -7.53 -4.69
N SER A 77 12.08 -8.35 -3.71
CA SER A 77 13.49 -8.63 -3.45
C SER A 77 14.15 -9.46 -4.55
N ILE A 78 13.39 -10.30 -5.27
CA ILE A 78 13.87 -11.07 -6.42
C ILE A 78 14.33 -10.15 -7.57
N ASN A 79 13.69 -8.99 -7.71
CA ASN A 79 13.91 -8.09 -8.84
C ASN A 79 14.77 -6.88 -8.51
N LYS A 80 14.64 -6.33 -7.30
CA LYS A 80 15.16 -5.00 -6.91
C LYS A 80 16.35 -5.03 -5.95
N GLY A 81 16.79 -6.21 -5.49
CA GLY A 81 17.89 -6.34 -4.54
C GLY A 81 17.48 -6.13 -3.09
N ALA A 82 18.20 -6.79 -2.17
CA ALA A 82 18.02 -6.62 -0.74
C ALA A 82 18.78 -5.37 -0.25
N THR A 83 18.20 -4.18 -0.42
CA THR A 83 18.89 -2.92 -0.13
C THR A 83 18.71 -2.47 1.32
N PHE A 84 19.61 -2.89 2.21
CA PHE A 84 19.72 -2.33 3.56
C PHE A 84 20.50 -1.02 3.58
N PHE A 85 21.36 -0.84 2.59
CA PHE A 85 22.29 0.27 2.49
C PHE A 85 21.63 1.52 1.90
N ARG A 86 22.27 2.66 2.17
CA ARG A 86 22.03 3.97 1.57
C ARG A 86 23.17 4.33 0.63
N GLY A 87 22.97 5.30 -0.26
CA GLY A 87 24.03 5.79 -1.15
C GLY A 87 25.28 6.25 -0.37
N ALA A 88 25.08 6.86 0.80
CA ALA A 88 26.19 7.22 1.70
C ALA A 88 26.95 5.98 2.23
N ASP A 89 26.25 4.89 2.54
CA ASP A 89 26.88 3.66 3.05
C ASP A 89 27.77 3.04 1.98
N ILE A 90 27.40 3.11 0.70
CA ILE A 90 28.25 2.67 -0.40
C ILE A 90 29.57 3.46 -0.40
N ASN A 91 29.49 4.78 -0.42
CA ASN A 91 30.66 5.63 -0.58
C ASN A 91 31.64 5.52 0.60
N PHE A 92 31.13 5.29 1.82
CA PHE A 92 31.96 5.26 3.04
C PHE A 92 32.28 3.86 3.57
N ILE A 93 31.40 2.87 3.39
CA ILE A 93 31.56 1.54 4.00
C ILE A 93 32.14 0.55 3.00
N PHE A 94 31.81 0.65 1.71
CA PHE A 94 32.29 -0.33 0.71
C PHE A 94 33.74 -0.04 0.29
N THR A 95 34.16 1.22 0.39
CA THR A 95 35.53 1.66 0.14
C THR A 95 36.45 1.46 1.36
N ALA A 96 35.89 1.19 2.54
CA ALA A 96 36.66 0.96 3.75
C ALA A 96 37.32 -0.44 3.71
N PRO A 97 38.50 -0.61 4.31
CA PRO A 97 39.19 -1.91 4.42
C PRO A 97 38.50 -2.82 5.46
N ILE A 98 37.24 -3.18 5.20
CA ILE A 98 36.38 -3.99 6.06
C ILE A 98 35.93 -5.21 5.26
N SER A 99 35.96 -6.41 5.88
CA SER A 99 35.54 -7.61 5.19
C SER A 99 34.05 -7.52 4.76
N PRO A 100 33.69 -8.03 3.57
CA PRO A 100 32.31 -7.91 3.05
C PRO A 100 31.24 -8.50 3.96
N GLN A 101 31.61 -9.52 4.74
CA GLN A 101 30.75 -10.15 5.74
C GLN A 101 30.37 -9.18 6.88
N LYS A 102 31.31 -8.36 7.36
CA LYS A 102 31.05 -7.38 8.43
C LYS A 102 30.17 -6.23 7.93
N VAL A 103 30.31 -5.87 6.66
CA VAL A 103 29.44 -4.90 5.98
C VAL A 103 28.01 -5.44 5.88
N LEU A 104 27.84 -6.72 5.53
CA LEU A 104 26.52 -7.37 5.48
C LEU A 104 25.85 -7.41 6.86
N ILE A 105 26.59 -7.74 7.92
CA ILE A 105 26.09 -7.72 9.31
C ILE A 105 25.62 -6.31 9.70
N TYR A 106 26.35 -5.26 9.30
CA TYR A 106 25.91 -3.88 9.52
C TYR A 106 24.57 -3.58 8.83
N GLY A 107 24.41 -3.99 7.57
CA GLY A 107 23.13 -3.87 6.86
C GLY A 107 22.00 -4.60 7.58
N PHE A 108 22.26 -5.80 8.09
CA PHE A 108 21.30 -6.59 8.84
C PHE A 108 20.88 -5.93 10.17
N ILE A 109 21.82 -5.37 10.94
CA ILE A 109 21.52 -4.63 12.17
C ILE A 109 20.63 -3.41 11.88
N LYS A 110 20.93 -2.67 10.80
CA LYS A 110 20.12 -1.52 10.37
C LYS A 110 18.69 -1.93 10.00
N GLN A 111 18.53 -3.10 9.39
CA GLN A 111 17.22 -3.67 9.09
C GLN A 111 16.46 -4.08 10.34
N ILE A 112 17.11 -4.75 11.31
CA ILE A 112 16.49 -5.10 12.61
C ILE A 112 15.99 -3.83 13.30
N TYR A 113 16.79 -2.77 13.32
CA TYR A 113 16.39 -1.49 13.89
C TYR A 113 15.14 -0.91 13.21
N SER A 114 15.09 -0.94 11.87
CA SER A 114 13.91 -0.49 11.12
C SER A 114 12.66 -1.34 11.41
N SER A 115 12.83 -2.66 11.49
CA SER A 115 11.74 -3.59 11.82
C SER A 115 11.25 -3.39 13.26
N PHE A 116 12.14 -3.11 14.21
CA PHE A 116 11.79 -2.84 15.60
C PHE A 116 10.89 -1.60 15.70
N ILE A 117 11.25 -0.49 15.04
CA ILE A 117 10.40 0.72 15.00
C ILE A 117 9.01 0.42 14.44
N ALA A 118 8.93 -0.40 13.36
CA ALA A 118 7.66 -0.77 12.76
C ALA A 118 6.76 -1.58 13.73
N VAL A 119 7.34 -2.48 14.52
CA VAL A 119 6.59 -3.28 15.50
C VAL A 119 6.18 -2.46 16.72
N VAL A 120 6.97 -1.46 17.12
CA VAL A 120 6.59 -0.54 18.21
C VAL A 120 5.28 0.19 17.88
N PHE A 121 4.98 0.46 16.60
CA PHE A 121 3.69 1.03 16.20
C PHE A 121 2.50 0.12 16.54
N VAL A 122 2.69 -1.21 16.52
CA VAL A 122 1.64 -2.19 16.85
C VAL A 122 1.34 -2.21 18.35
N LEU A 123 2.32 -1.89 19.20
CA LEU A 123 2.08 -1.76 20.65
C LEU A 123 1.00 -0.73 20.98
N PHE A 124 0.88 0.35 20.19
CA PHE A 124 -0.16 1.36 20.37
C PHE A 124 -1.57 0.82 20.06
N GLN A 125 -1.69 -0.23 19.25
CA GLN A 125 -2.96 -0.94 19.00
C GLN A 125 -3.29 -1.97 20.08
N GLY A 126 -2.36 -2.23 21.02
CA GLY A 126 -2.52 -3.21 22.08
C GLY A 126 -3.72 -2.93 22.99
N TYR A 127 -4.07 -1.66 23.21
CA TYR A 127 -5.24 -1.30 23.99
C TYR A 127 -6.55 -1.79 23.35
N THR A 128 -6.70 -1.59 22.04
CA THR A 128 -7.87 -2.07 21.27
C THR A 128 -8.02 -3.59 21.37
N LEU A 129 -6.89 -4.32 21.32
CA LEU A 129 -6.87 -5.78 21.46
C LEU A 129 -7.21 -6.23 22.89
N SER A 130 -6.74 -5.51 23.92
CA SER A 130 -7.00 -5.85 25.33
C SER A 130 -8.49 -5.78 25.75
N ARG A 131 -9.34 -5.19 24.90
CA ARG A 131 -10.80 -5.17 25.07
C ARG A 131 -11.44 -6.55 24.96
N TYR A 132 -10.84 -7.46 24.20
CA TYR A 132 -11.40 -8.79 23.97
C TYR A 132 -11.05 -9.73 25.13
N SER A 133 -12.04 -10.41 25.71
CA SER A 133 -11.86 -11.30 26.87
C SER A 133 -10.95 -12.49 26.58
N ASN A 134 -10.92 -12.94 25.32
CA ASN A 134 -10.18 -14.12 24.90
C ASN A 134 -8.68 -13.86 24.68
N ILE A 135 -8.25 -12.59 24.66
CA ILE A 135 -6.84 -12.25 24.53
C ILE A 135 -6.24 -12.22 25.93
N GLN A 136 -5.18 -13.00 26.11
CA GLN A 136 -4.52 -13.13 27.39
C GLN A 136 -3.77 -11.86 27.77
N SER A 137 -3.51 -11.65 29.07
CA SER A 137 -2.85 -10.44 29.56
C SER A 137 -1.46 -10.21 28.94
N TYR A 138 -0.75 -11.28 28.57
CA TYR A 138 0.53 -11.22 27.87
C TYR A 138 0.42 -11.30 26.34
N GLY A 139 -0.80 -11.39 25.79
CA GLY A 139 -1.05 -11.61 24.37
C GLY A 139 -0.47 -10.52 23.46
N ILE A 140 -0.43 -9.27 23.93
CA ILE A 140 0.19 -8.15 23.19
C ILE A 140 1.69 -8.38 22.99
N LEU A 141 2.40 -8.84 24.03
CA LEU A 141 3.82 -9.16 23.94
C LEU A 141 4.08 -10.31 22.98
N VAL A 142 3.19 -11.31 22.97
CA VAL A 142 3.26 -12.45 22.03
C VAL A 142 3.05 -11.99 20.58
N ILE A 143 2.08 -11.12 20.31
CA ILE A 143 1.85 -10.54 18.98
C ILE A 143 3.09 -9.76 18.51
N VAL A 144 3.63 -8.91 19.37
CA VAL A 144 4.83 -8.10 19.11
C VAL A 144 6.03 -9.00 18.82
N PHE A 145 6.23 -10.04 19.62
CA PHE A 145 7.29 -11.02 19.43
C PHE A 145 7.13 -11.77 18.10
N GLY A 146 5.94 -12.27 17.79
CA GLY A 146 5.65 -12.99 16.54
C GLY A 146 5.87 -12.12 15.30
N LEU A 147 5.38 -10.87 15.31
CA LEU A 147 5.61 -9.91 14.23
C LEU A 147 7.10 -9.53 14.10
N PHE A 148 7.81 -9.37 15.21
CA PHE A 148 9.23 -9.06 15.20
C PHE A 148 10.05 -10.20 14.59
N ILE A 149 9.80 -11.45 15.01
CA ILE A 149 10.42 -12.64 14.42
C ILE A 149 10.11 -12.74 12.93
N MET A 150 8.85 -12.52 12.54
CA MET A 150 8.43 -12.52 11.14
C MET A 150 9.25 -11.54 10.30
N LEU A 151 9.40 -10.29 10.76
CA LEU A 151 10.13 -9.26 10.02
C LEU A 151 11.63 -9.55 9.92
N ILE A 152 12.25 -10.08 10.98
CA ILE A 152 13.65 -10.52 10.96
C ILE A 152 13.82 -11.65 9.95
N PHE A 153 13.00 -12.69 10.05
CA PHE A 153 13.11 -13.86 9.20
C PHE A 153 12.85 -13.51 7.73
N THR A 154 11.84 -12.67 7.46
CA THR A 154 11.57 -12.13 6.12
C THR A 154 12.80 -11.41 5.58
N SER A 155 13.49 -10.61 6.40
CA SER A 155 14.71 -9.92 6.00
C SER A 155 15.85 -10.87 5.62
N ILE A 156 16.03 -11.96 6.36
CA ILE A 156 17.02 -13.01 6.04
C ILE A 156 16.66 -13.68 4.71
N LEU A 157 15.40 -14.06 4.52
CA LEU A 157 14.92 -14.66 3.27
C LEU A 157 15.16 -13.78 2.06
N LYS A 158 14.93 -12.46 2.16
CA LYS A 158 15.20 -11.53 1.05
C LYS A 158 16.65 -11.61 0.57
N ILE A 159 17.60 -11.67 1.50
CA ILE A 159 19.03 -11.76 1.18
C ILE A 159 19.30 -13.07 0.47
N LEU A 160 18.79 -14.17 1.01
CA LEU A 160 18.99 -15.50 0.42
C LEU A 160 18.39 -15.57 -0.99
N LEU A 161 17.17 -15.09 -1.17
CA LEU A 161 16.48 -15.09 -2.47
C LEU A 161 17.18 -14.17 -3.47
N TYR A 162 17.66 -13.01 -3.03
CA TYR A 162 18.40 -12.11 -3.89
C TYR A 162 19.73 -12.72 -4.32
N SER A 163 20.51 -13.21 -3.36
CA SER A 163 21.81 -13.85 -3.56
C SER A 163 21.72 -15.07 -4.49
N THR A 164 20.66 -15.87 -4.37
CA THR A 164 20.42 -17.01 -5.28
C THR A 164 19.94 -16.57 -6.66
N ALA A 165 19.12 -15.52 -6.74
CA ALA A 165 18.63 -14.96 -7.99
C ALA A 165 19.72 -14.23 -8.78
N SER A 166 20.70 -13.60 -8.13
CA SER A 166 21.75 -12.85 -8.83
C SER A 166 22.82 -13.75 -9.43
N LYS A 167 23.06 -14.93 -8.85
CA LYS A 167 23.99 -15.94 -9.40
C LYS A 167 23.71 -16.35 -10.84
N SER A 168 22.43 -16.40 -11.27
CA SER A 168 22.11 -16.73 -12.66
C SER A 168 20.73 -16.24 -13.09
N VAL A 169 20.60 -15.88 -14.37
CA VAL A 169 19.30 -15.50 -14.98
C VAL A 169 18.29 -16.66 -14.91
N LYS A 170 18.77 -17.91 -14.96
CA LYS A 170 17.95 -19.12 -14.83
C LYS A 170 17.34 -19.21 -13.43
N ASN A 171 18.13 -19.02 -12.37
CA ASN A 171 17.66 -19.03 -10.98
C ASN A 171 16.63 -17.93 -10.74
N LYS A 172 16.92 -16.71 -11.22
CA LYS A 172 15.97 -15.58 -11.13
C LYS A 172 14.62 -15.90 -11.78
N THR A 173 14.65 -16.54 -12.95
CA THR A 173 13.43 -16.92 -13.66
C THR A 173 12.68 -18.05 -12.95
N MET A 174 13.40 -19.05 -12.44
CA MET A 174 12.82 -20.15 -11.68
C MET A 174 12.14 -19.66 -10.40
N ILE A 175 12.82 -18.87 -9.57
CA ILE A 175 12.27 -18.31 -8.33
C ILE A 175 11.02 -17.48 -8.65
N ARG A 176 11.07 -16.63 -9.69
CA ARG A 176 9.89 -15.85 -10.10
C ARG A 176 8.71 -16.73 -10.53
N ASN A 177 8.98 -17.83 -11.23
CA ASN A 177 7.93 -18.76 -11.65
C ASN A 177 7.35 -19.52 -10.45
N ILE A 178 8.16 -19.86 -9.44
CA ILE A 178 7.69 -20.44 -8.18
C ILE A 178 6.74 -19.47 -7.47
N PHE A 179 7.13 -18.19 -7.34
CA PHE A 179 6.24 -17.17 -6.74
C PHE A 179 4.92 -16.99 -7.50
N LYS A 180 4.97 -17.02 -8.85
CA LYS A 180 3.75 -16.99 -9.66
C LYS A 180 2.89 -18.24 -9.45
N GLY A 181 3.51 -19.42 -9.37
CA GLY A 181 2.84 -20.69 -9.08
C GLY A 181 2.13 -20.65 -7.73
N LEU A 182 2.82 -20.20 -6.67
CA LEU A 182 2.22 -20.02 -5.35
C LEU A 182 1.04 -19.04 -5.38
N GLY A 183 1.16 -17.93 -6.11
CA GLY A 183 0.05 -16.99 -6.30
C GLY A 183 -1.16 -17.62 -7.00
N ILE A 184 -0.92 -18.46 -8.02
CA ILE A 184 -1.98 -19.21 -8.70
C ILE A 184 -2.65 -20.20 -7.74
N VAL A 185 -1.86 -20.95 -6.95
CA VAL A 185 -2.40 -21.91 -5.97
C VAL A 185 -3.31 -21.22 -4.93
N ILE A 186 -2.89 -20.06 -4.40
CA ILE A 186 -3.70 -19.27 -3.47
C ILE A 186 -5.00 -18.80 -4.15
N LEU A 187 -4.91 -18.29 -5.38
CA LEU A 187 -6.09 -17.86 -6.13
C LEU A 187 -7.05 -19.03 -6.42
N THR A 188 -6.53 -20.19 -6.84
CA THR A 188 -7.36 -21.37 -7.09
C THR A 188 -8.00 -21.88 -5.80
N GLY A 189 -7.25 -21.92 -4.70
CA GLY A 189 -7.78 -22.28 -3.38
C GLY A 189 -8.91 -21.36 -2.95
N TYR A 190 -8.73 -20.05 -3.16
CA TYR A 190 -9.78 -19.06 -2.90
C TYR A 190 -11.05 -19.32 -3.72
N PHE A 191 -10.94 -19.58 -5.03
CA PHE A 191 -12.11 -19.83 -5.87
C PHE A 191 -12.80 -21.17 -5.55
N ILE A 192 -12.06 -22.19 -5.14
CA ILE A 192 -12.62 -23.47 -4.66
C ILE A 192 -13.43 -23.22 -3.39
N GLU A 193 -12.85 -22.55 -2.39
CA GLU A 193 -13.52 -22.21 -1.13
C GLU A 193 -14.70 -21.27 -1.36
N LEU A 194 -14.61 -20.38 -2.35
CA LEU A 194 -15.70 -19.49 -2.75
C LEU A 194 -16.89 -20.27 -3.30
N TYR A 195 -16.64 -21.30 -4.11
CA TYR A 195 -17.68 -22.18 -4.63
C TYR A 195 -18.36 -22.99 -3.52
N VAL A 196 -17.60 -23.44 -2.50
CA VAL A 196 -18.14 -24.21 -1.37
C VAL A 196 -18.91 -23.34 -0.40
N THR A 197 -18.32 -22.23 0.04
CA THR A 197 -18.87 -21.38 1.11
C THR A 197 -19.93 -20.39 0.63
N MET A 198 -20.03 -20.19 -0.70
CA MET A 198 -20.96 -19.26 -1.35
C MET A 198 -20.89 -17.84 -0.79
N SER A 199 -19.77 -17.45 -0.17
CA SER A 199 -19.58 -16.11 0.37
C SER A 199 -18.10 -15.72 0.43
N PRO A 200 -17.72 -14.54 -0.09
CA PRO A 200 -16.31 -14.18 -0.25
C PRO A 200 -15.58 -14.04 1.08
N GLY A 201 -16.26 -13.52 2.11
CA GLY A 201 -15.69 -13.41 3.46
C GLY A 201 -15.42 -14.78 4.08
N LYS A 202 -16.40 -15.70 4.04
CA LYS A 202 -16.23 -17.04 4.59
C LYS A 202 -15.24 -17.88 3.79
N ALA A 203 -15.14 -17.66 2.48
CA ALA A 203 -14.12 -18.31 1.65
C ALA A 203 -12.70 -17.98 2.12
N ILE A 204 -12.42 -16.70 2.43
CA ILE A 204 -11.12 -16.29 2.97
C ILE A 204 -10.89 -16.91 4.35
N ILE A 205 -11.91 -16.88 5.22
CA ILE A 205 -11.83 -17.46 6.56
C ILE A 205 -11.55 -18.96 6.48
N SER A 206 -12.27 -19.70 5.64
CA SER A 206 -12.09 -21.14 5.43
C SER A 206 -10.70 -21.45 4.89
N MET A 207 -10.28 -20.76 3.82
CA MET A 207 -8.98 -20.94 3.18
C MET A 207 -7.82 -20.71 4.16
N LEU A 208 -7.86 -19.62 4.93
CA LEU A 208 -6.77 -19.24 5.86
C LEU A 208 -6.80 -20.01 7.19
N ASN A 209 -7.89 -20.75 7.48
CA ASN A 209 -8.00 -21.64 8.62
C ASN A 209 -7.93 -23.13 8.26
N SER A 210 -7.54 -23.46 7.02
CA SER A 210 -7.34 -24.84 6.61
C SER A 210 -6.34 -25.57 7.52
N PRO A 211 -6.54 -26.86 7.84
CA PRO A 211 -5.65 -27.64 8.70
C PRO A 211 -4.22 -27.77 8.13
N ILE A 212 -4.01 -27.46 6.85
CA ILE A 212 -2.70 -27.49 6.20
C ILE A 212 -1.85 -26.26 6.59
N ILE A 213 -2.48 -25.15 7.02
CA ILE A 213 -1.80 -23.88 7.25
C ILE A 213 -0.64 -23.96 8.27
N PRO A 214 -0.78 -24.61 9.44
CA PRO A 214 0.32 -24.72 10.41
C PRO A 214 1.56 -25.44 9.88
N TYR A 215 1.40 -26.28 8.84
CA TYR A 215 2.48 -27.02 8.21
C TYR A 215 3.24 -26.20 7.15
N ILE A 216 2.69 -25.08 6.71
CA ILE A 216 3.37 -24.18 5.77
C ILE A 216 4.52 -23.48 6.51
N PRO A 217 5.79 -23.73 6.15
CA PRO A 217 6.92 -23.12 6.84
C PRO A 217 6.82 -21.60 6.82
N VAL A 218 7.29 -20.96 7.89
CA VAL A 218 7.31 -19.49 8.06
C VAL A 218 5.92 -18.90 8.24
N TYR A 219 5.05 -19.00 7.23
CA TYR A 219 3.70 -18.45 7.28
C TYR A 219 2.86 -19.08 8.39
N GLY A 220 2.75 -20.41 8.38
CA GLY A 220 2.03 -21.17 9.40
C GLY A 220 2.63 -21.02 10.78
N TRP A 221 3.96 -21.12 10.87
CA TRP A 221 4.67 -21.03 12.16
C TRP A 221 4.50 -19.67 12.82
N VAL A 222 4.67 -18.57 12.07
CA VAL A 222 4.44 -17.21 12.60
C VAL A 222 2.99 -17.02 13.01
N ARG A 223 2.03 -17.50 12.20
CA ARG A 223 0.61 -17.44 12.53
C ARG A 223 0.35 -18.13 13.86
N GLU A 224 0.81 -19.36 14.06
CA GLU A 224 0.61 -20.11 15.30
C GLU A 224 1.30 -19.46 16.51
N ILE A 225 2.49 -18.88 16.31
CA ILE A 225 3.18 -18.08 17.35
C ILE A 225 2.29 -16.90 17.79
N ILE A 226 1.67 -16.19 16.84
CA ILE A 226 0.77 -15.07 17.15
C ILE A 226 -0.54 -15.56 17.76
N MET A 227 -1.09 -16.70 17.31
CA MET A 227 -2.32 -17.30 17.86
C MET A 227 -2.19 -17.70 19.33
N ALA A 228 -0.98 -17.95 19.83
CA ALA A 228 -0.72 -18.16 21.26
C ALA A 228 -1.16 -16.97 22.14
N SER A 229 -1.35 -15.78 21.56
CA SER A 229 -1.95 -14.63 22.28
C SER A 229 -3.39 -14.87 22.74
N MET A 230 -4.14 -15.74 22.05
CA MET A 230 -5.48 -16.19 22.45
C MET A 230 -5.42 -17.57 23.11
N ASN A 231 -4.70 -18.51 22.50
CA ASN A 231 -4.72 -19.92 22.90
C ASN A 231 -3.85 -20.23 24.13
N GLY A 232 -2.90 -19.35 24.49
CA GLY A 232 -1.90 -19.60 25.51
C GLY A 232 -0.56 -20.05 24.96
N ILE A 233 0.49 -19.80 25.75
CA ILE A 233 1.81 -20.36 25.51
C ILE A 233 1.72 -21.87 25.71
N SER A 234 1.69 -22.60 24.60
CA SER A 234 1.64 -24.06 24.55
C SER A 234 2.97 -24.64 24.08
N THR A 235 3.13 -25.96 24.16
CA THR A 235 4.30 -26.66 23.59
C THR A 235 4.47 -26.36 22.10
N VAL A 236 3.35 -26.19 21.38
CA VAL A 236 3.32 -25.87 19.94
C VAL A 236 3.95 -24.49 19.66
N PHE A 237 3.70 -23.50 20.51
CA PHE A 237 4.34 -22.17 20.42
C PHE A 237 5.87 -22.29 20.51
N ILE A 238 6.37 -23.10 21.45
CA ILE A 238 7.81 -23.29 21.66
C ILE A 238 8.43 -23.99 20.44
N ILE A 239 7.80 -25.06 19.94
CA ILE A 239 8.27 -25.81 18.77
C ILE A 239 8.38 -24.89 17.54
N TYR A 240 7.33 -24.13 17.22
CA TYR A 240 7.36 -23.24 16.05
C TYR A 240 8.35 -22.09 16.20
N THR A 241 8.54 -21.58 17.43
CA THR A 241 9.57 -20.58 17.72
C THR A 241 10.98 -21.13 17.51
N ILE A 242 11.25 -22.36 17.95
CA ILE A 242 12.53 -23.02 17.71
C ILE A 242 12.74 -23.28 16.21
N LEU A 243 11.72 -23.78 15.51
CA LEU A 243 11.79 -24.06 14.07
C LEU A 243 12.10 -22.82 13.24
N ILE A 244 11.45 -21.68 13.52
CA ILE A 244 11.70 -20.45 12.77
C ILE A 244 13.08 -19.85 13.06
N ILE A 245 13.55 -19.95 14.30
CA ILE A 245 14.91 -19.52 14.67
C ILE A 245 15.96 -20.42 14.01
N ALA A 246 15.77 -21.74 14.06
CA ALA A 246 16.67 -22.72 13.44
C ALA A 246 16.74 -22.53 11.92
N LEU A 247 15.59 -22.38 11.25
CA LEU A 247 15.54 -22.11 9.82
C LEU A 247 16.22 -20.77 9.48
N GLY A 248 16.04 -19.75 10.31
CA GLY A 248 16.72 -18.47 10.17
C GLY A 248 18.24 -18.59 10.29
N ALA A 249 18.72 -19.36 11.26
CA ALA A 249 20.14 -19.64 11.46
C ALA A 249 20.75 -20.41 10.28
N ILE A 250 20.05 -21.43 9.76
CA ILE A 250 20.45 -22.16 8.55
C ILE A 250 20.55 -21.21 7.36
N CYS A 251 19.56 -20.34 7.15
CA CYS A 251 19.60 -19.36 6.07
C CYS A 251 20.79 -18.40 6.20
N CYS A 252 21.08 -17.91 7.42
CA CYS A 252 22.26 -17.09 7.70
C CYS A 252 23.57 -17.84 7.42
N TYR A 253 23.66 -19.11 7.81
CA TYR A 253 24.83 -19.94 7.54
C TYR A 253 25.07 -20.14 6.03
N ILE A 254 23.99 -20.41 5.27
CA ILE A 254 24.06 -20.51 3.80
C ILE A 254 24.56 -19.20 3.22
N ILE A 255 24.01 -18.06 3.63
CA ILE A 255 24.45 -16.74 3.17
C ILE A 255 25.93 -16.51 3.46
N TYR A 256 26.40 -16.85 4.66
CA TYR A 256 27.81 -16.69 5.06
C TYR A 256 28.76 -17.56 4.23
N SER A 257 28.31 -18.77 3.86
CA SER A 257 29.09 -19.74 3.08
C SER A 257 29.14 -19.42 1.59
N MET A 258 28.24 -18.55 1.10
CA MET A 258 28.25 -18.12 -0.29
C MET A 258 29.37 -17.09 -0.51
N LYS A 259 30.33 -17.40 -1.38
CA LYS A 259 31.27 -16.40 -1.95
C LYS A 259 30.45 -15.43 -2.79
N LEU A 260 29.99 -14.37 -2.15
CA LEU A 260 29.14 -13.37 -2.76
C LEU A 260 29.98 -12.15 -3.11
N ASP A 261 30.21 -11.96 -4.40
CA ASP A 261 30.66 -10.67 -4.93
C ASP A 261 29.44 -9.76 -5.10
N TYR A 262 28.79 -9.45 -3.98
CA TYR A 262 27.48 -8.79 -3.94
C TYR A 262 27.57 -7.26 -4.07
N TYR A 263 28.78 -6.69 -4.09
CA TYR A 263 28.95 -5.25 -4.10
C TYR A 263 28.35 -4.61 -5.34
N GLU A 264 28.65 -5.10 -6.54
CA GLU A 264 28.06 -4.61 -7.81
C GLU A 264 26.52 -4.68 -7.81
N ASP A 265 26.01 -5.80 -7.32
CA ASP A 265 24.59 -6.06 -7.14
C ASP A 265 23.94 -5.09 -6.13
N VAL A 266 24.65 -4.73 -5.05
CA VAL A 266 24.17 -3.76 -4.06
C VAL A 266 24.30 -2.33 -4.55
N LEU A 267 25.32 -2.02 -5.34
CA LEU A 267 25.47 -0.71 -5.99
C LEU A 267 24.26 -0.42 -6.87
N ALA A 268 23.95 -1.32 -7.82
CA ALA A 268 22.82 -1.16 -8.74
C ALA A 268 21.47 -1.08 -8.01
N SER A 269 21.28 -1.89 -6.96
CA SER A 269 20.04 -1.89 -6.20
C SER A 269 19.90 -0.66 -5.29
N THR A 270 20.99 -0.17 -4.71
CA THR A 270 20.98 1.04 -3.89
C THR A 270 20.81 2.30 -4.74
N GLU A 271 21.42 2.36 -5.93
CA GLU A 271 21.12 3.40 -6.92
C GLU A 271 19.62 3.39 -7.27
N TYR A 272 19.05 2.21 -7.51
CA TYR A 272 17.62 2.07 -7.70
C TYR A 272 16.80 2.55 -6.47
N LYS A 273 17.25 2.28 -5.25
CA LYS A 273 16.60 2.75 -4.02
C LYS A 273 16.71 4.27 -3.87
N GLU A 274 17.87 4.87 -4.13
CA GLU A 274 18.07 6.31 -4.03
C GLU A 274 17.30 7.06 -5.13
N THR A 275 17.27 6.52 -6.36
CA THR A 275 16.39 7.05 -7.42
C THR A 275 14.92 6.88 -7.07
N ALA A 276 14.52 5.79 -6.40
CA ALA A 276 13.15 5.64 -5.91
C ALA A 276 12.85 6.64 -4.78
N ILE A 277 13.81 6.95 -3.90
CA ILE A 277 13.63 7.90 -2.81
C ILE A 277 13.61 9.34 -3.32
N SER A 278 14.45 9.70 -4.29
CA SER A 278 14.39 11.00 -4.95
C SER A 278 13.10 11.15 -5.77
N ALA A 279 12.70 10.12 -6.52
CA ALA A 279 11.41 10.09 -7.22
C ALA A 279 10.25 10.22 -6.23
N SER A 280 10.32 9.54 -5.08
CA SER A 280 9.34 9.63 -4.00
C SER A 280 9.23 11.03 -3.40
N ARG A 281 10.37 11.69 -3.12
CA ARG A 281 10.43 13.09 -2.68
C ARG A 281 9.79 14.01 -3.71
N ASN A 282 10.02 13.73 -4.99
CA ASN A 282 9.41 14.44 -6.11
C ASN A 282 7.93 14.06 -6.33
N GLY A 283 7.35 13.19 -5.48
CA GLY A 283 5.95 12.77 -5.54
C GLY A 283 5.63 11.74 -6.63
N GLU A 284 6.64 11.16 -7.28
CA GLU A 284 6.47 10.15 -8.32
C GLU A 284 6.15 8.75 -7.75
N GLN A 285 5.54 7.91 -8.59
CA GLN A 285 5.17 6.53 -8.23
C GLN A 285 6.39 5.68 -7.80
N ILE A 286 6.40 5.27 -6.53
CA ILE A 286 7.38 4.33 -5.96
C ILE A 286 7.03 2.88 -6.29
N PHE A 287 5.73 2.58 -6.46
CA PHE A 287 5.25 1.21 -6.35
C PHE A 287 5.62 0.29 -7.53
N LEU A 288 6.00 0.79 -8.70
CA LEU A 288 6.07 -0.06 -9.90
C LEU A 288 7.20 0.21 -10.90
N LYS A 289 8.19 1.06 -10.60
CA LYS A 289 9.38 1.12 -11.47
C LYS A 289 10.23 -0.12 -11.23
N SER A 290 9.96 -1.25 -11.89
CA SER A 290 11.03 -2.23 -12.10
C SER A 290 12.15 -1.47 -12.83
N GLY A 291 13.42 -1.55 -12.39
CA GLY A 291 14.54 -0.82 -13.00
C GLY A 291 14.76 -1.08 -14.51
N LYS A 292 13.92 -1.91 -15.14
CA LYS A 292 13.81 -2.03 -16.59
C LYS A 292 12.87 -0.95 -17.14
N LYS A 293 13.37 -0.17 -18.11
CA LYS A 293 12.54 0.70 -18.96
C LYS A 293 11.28 -0.09 -19.37
N PRO A 294 10.07 0.45 -19.16
CA PRO A 294 8.84 -0.26 -19.49
C PRO A 294 8.91 -0.69 -20.96
N ARG A 295 8.44 -1.90 -21.28
CA ARG A 295 8.35 -2.34 -22.67
C ARG A 295 7.33 -1.45 -23.37
N VAL A 296 7.84 -0.51 -24.17
CA VAL A 296 7.04 0.46 -24.92
C VAL A 296 6.78 -0.12 -26.31
N ARG A 297 5.53 -0.22 -26.73
CA ARG A 297 5.19 -0.57 -28.12
C ARG A 297 5.44 0.63 -29.03
N LYS A 298 5.93 0.40 -30.26
CA LYS A 298 5.91 1.42 -31.30
C LYS A 298 4.45 1.64 -31.71
N VAL A 299 3.98 2.87 -31.57
CA VAL A 299 2.61 3.27 -31.93
C VAL A 299 2.72 4.45 -32.88
N GLN A 300 2.14 4.34 -34.07
CA GLN A 300 1.97 5.49 -34.96
C GLN A 300 0.89 6.39 -34.36
N TYR A 301 1.24 7.65 -34.11
CA TYR A 301 0.34 8.60 -33.47
C TYR A 301 0.43 9.94 -34.17
N THR A 302 -0.68 10.36 -34.76
CA THR A 302 -0.77 11.55 -35.63
C THR A 302 -1.38 12.77 -34.93
N ARG A 303 -2.03 12.58 -33.78
CA ARG A 303 -2.68 13.69 -33.06
C ARG A 303 -1.65 14.52 -32.30
N LYS A 304 -1.67 15.83 -32.52
CA LYS A 304 -0.85 16.82 -31.80
C LYS A 304 -1.77 17.71 -30.96
N GLY A 305 -1.35 18.03 -29.74
CA GLY A 305 -2.01 19.03 -28.90
C GLY A 305 -1.39 20.41 -29.07
N LYS A 306 -2.20 21.46 -28.89
CA LYS A 306 -1.72 22.84 -28.76
C LYS A 306 -1.64 23.23 -27.28
N PHE A 307 -0.57 23.89 -26.85
CA PHE A 307 -0.39 24.39 -25.47
C PHE A 307 -0.68 23.31 -24.40
N ALA A 308 -1.49 23.59 -23.36
CA ALA A 308 -1.74 22.64 -22.28
C ALA A 308 -2.38 21.32 -22.74
N SER A 309 -3.14 21.31 -23.86
CA SER A 309 -3.73 20.08 -24.41
C SER A 309 -2.68 19.06 -24.89
N ALA A 310 -1.43 19.48 -25.10
CA ALA A 310 -0.33 18.57 -25.41
C ALA A 310 -0.06 17.58 -24.26
N ILE A 311 -0.30 17.98 -23.01
CA ILE A 311 -0.16 17.12 -21.82
C ILE A 311 -1.11 15.92 -21.93
N PHE A 312 -2.39 16.20 -22.19
CA PHE A 312 -3.43 15.19 -22.37
C PHE A 312 -3.10 14.19 -23.50
N TRP A 313 -2.75 14.69 -24.69
CA TRP A 313 -2.44 13.82 -25.82
C TRP A 313 -1.18 12.99 -25.60
N ARG A 314 -0.17 13.53 -24.90
CA ARG A 314 0.99 12.75 -24.48
C ARG A 314 0.58 11.63 -23.53
N GLN A 315 -0.19 11.92 -22.49
CA GLN A 315 -0.62 10.92 -21.52
C GLN A 315 -1.43 9.80 -22.20
N ILE A 316 -2.30 10.12 -23.18
CA ILE A 316 -2.99 9.11 -24.01
C ILE A 316 -2.00 8.26 -24.79
N LEU A 317 -0.99 8.87 -25.42
CA LEU A 317 0.04 8.13 -26.14
C LEU A 317 0.82 7.18 -25.22
N GLU A 318 1.13 7.60 -23.99
CA GLU A 318 1.74 6.72 -22.99
C GLU A 318 0.87 5.50 -22.69
N TYR A 319 -0.45 5.66 -22.52
CA TYR A 319 -1.37 4.54 -22.31
C TYR A 319 -1.50 3.63 -23.53
N LYS A 320 -1.45 4.17 -24.75
CA LYS A 320 -1.42 3.31 -25.96
C LYS A 320 -0.15 2.47 -26.03
N LYS A 321 0.98 3.05 -25.60
CA LYS A 321 2.29 2.40 -25.63
C LYS A 321 2.45 1.26 -24.62
N THR A 322 1.63 1.20 -23.56
CA THR A 322 1.63 0.07 -22.60
C THR A 322 0.93 -1.18 -23.14
N GLY A 323 0.17 -1.08 -24.23
CA GLY A 323 -0.39 -2.22 -24.96
C GLY A 323 -1.80 -2.66 -24.56
N PHE A 324 -2.24 -2.39 -23.33
CA PHE A 324 -3.61 -2.67 -22.83
C PHE A 324 -4.48 -1.40 -22.74
N GLY A 325 -4.00 -0.28 -23.30
CA GLY A 325 -4.71 1.00 -23.21
C GLY A 325 -4.91 1.40 -21.75
N PHE A 326 -6.16 1.70 -21.37
CA PHE A 326 -6.53 2.07 -20.00
C PHE A 326 -6.68 0.87 -19.05
N ILE A 327 -6.66 -0.37 -19.52
CA ILE A 327 -6.76 -1.54 -18.63
C ILE A 327 -5.39 -1.83 -18.02
N ASN A 328 -5.29 -1.80 -16.70
CA ASN A 328 -4.08 -2.11 -15.95
C ASN A 328 -4.35 -3.20 -14.90
N ILE A 329 -3.31 -3.62 -14.16
CA ILE A 329 -3.43 -4.62 -13.08
C ILE A 329 -4.47 -4.16 -12.04
N GLY A 330 -4.58 -2.86 -11.77
CA GLY A 330 -5.61 -2.31 -10.87
C GLY A 330 -7.03 -2.58 -11.38
N THR A 331 -7.30 -2.37 -12.67
CA THR A 331 -8.59 -2.70 -13.30
C THR A 331 -8.89 -4.20 -13.18
N VAL A 332 -7.89 -5.07 -13.36
CA VAL A 332 -8.08 -6.52 -13.21
C VAL A 332 -8.48 -6.87 -11.77
N ILE A 333 -7.84 -6.25 -10.77
CA ILE A 333 -8.20 -6.43 -9.36
C ILE A 333 -9.64 -5.99 -9.12
N TYR A 334 -10.04 -4.83 -9.65
CA TYR A 334 -11.42 -4.35 -9.54
C TYR A 334 -12.43 -5.31 -10.17
N VAL A 335 -12.12 -5.88 -11.34
CA VAL A 335 -12.98 -6.88 -12.00
C VAL A 335 -13.11 -8.15 -11.18
N VAL A 336 -12.01 -8.67 -10.63
CA VAL A 336 -12.03 -9.89 -9.80
C VAL A 336 -12.89 -9.66 -8.56
N ILE A 337 -12.72 -8.53 -7.87
CA ILE A 337 -13.54 -8.17 -6.72
C ILE A 337 -15.02 -8.03 -7.11
N ALA A 338 -15.31 -7.33 -8.21
CA ALA A 338 -16.66 -7.12 -8.74
C ALA A 338 -17.37 -8.44 -9.06
N ILE A 339 -16.70 -9.38 -9.75
CA ILE A 339 -17.27 -10.70 -10.06
C ILE A 339 -17.53 -11.50 -8.79
N THR A 340 -16.56 -11.50 -7.87
CA THR A 340 -16.63 -12.30 -6.64
C THR A 340 -17.78 -11.83 -5.74
N VAL A 341 -17.87 -10.52 -5.52
CA VAL A 341 -18.97 -9.91 -4.75
C VAL A 341 -20.29 -9.99 -5.53
N GLY A 342 -20.26 -9.86 -6.86
CA GLY A 342 -21.44 -9.96 -7.71
C GLY A 342 -22.11 -11.33 -7.66
N LEU A 343 -21.32 -12.41 -7.64
CA LEU A 343 -21.83 -13.78 -7.62
C LEU A 343 -22.21 -14.26 -6.22
N TYR A 344 -21.38 -13.94 -5.21
CA TYR A 344 -21.45 -14.56 -3.88
C TYR A 344 -21.57 -13.55 -2.74
N GLY A 345 -21.78 -12.26 -3.04
CA GLY A 345 -21.91 -11.21 -2.02
C GLY A 345 -23.08 -11.45 -1.07
N PRO A 346 -22.94 -11.14 0.23
CA PRO A 346 -24.01 -11.35 1.22
C PRO A 346 -25.22 -10.45 0.96
N THR A 347 -24.99 -9.29 0.35
CA THR A 347 -26.00 -8.30 -0.02
C THR A 347 -25.78 -7.89 -1.48
N LYS A 348 -26.86 -7.89 -2.26
CA LYS A 348 -26.85 -7.51 -3.68
C LYS A 348 -27.21 -6.02 -3.85
N ASP A 349 -26.50 -5.16 -3.12
CA ASP A 349 -26.69 -3.71 -3.17
C ASP A 349 -25.49 -3.01 -3.82
N LEU A 350 -25.74 -2.25 -4.89
CA LEU A 350 -24.72 -1.47 -5.59
C LEU A 350 -24.15 -0.34 -4.72
N ALA A 351 -24.92 0.22 -3.78
CA ALA A 351 -24.44 1.26 -2.87
C ALA A 351 -23.33 0.72 -1.94
N MET A 352 -23.46 -0.53 -1.48
CA MET A 352 -22.45 -1.16 -0.64
C MET A 352 -21.17 -1.46 -1.42
N ILE A 353 -21.31 -1.87 -2.70
CA ILE A 353 -20.16 -2.03 -3.61
C ILE A 353 -19.47 -0.68 -3.83
N LEU A 354 -20.24 0.39 -4.06
CA LEU A 354 -19.70 1.73 -4.21
C LEU A 354 -18.85 2.15 -2.99
N GLY A 355 -19.35 1.92 -1.78
CA GLY A 355 -18.58 2.17 -0.55
C GLY A 355 -17.24 1.42 -0.51
N GLY A 356 -17.24 0.13 -0.85
CA GLY A 356 -16.01 -0.67 -0.94
C GLY A 356 -15.04 -0.16 -2.01
N MET A 357 -15.55 0.26 -3.16
CA MET A 357 -14.74 0.77 -4.27
C MET A 357 -14.17 2.16 -3.99
N ILE A 358 -14.90 3.03 -3.28
CA ILE A 358 -14.39 4.33 -2.80
C ILE A 358 -13.14 4.13 -1.92
N TYR A 359 -13.19 3.14 -1.01
CA TYR A 359 -12.05 2.82 -0.15
C TYR A 359 -10.82 2.37 -0.97
N LEU A 360 -10.99 1.47 -1.93
CA LEU A 360 -9.89 1.05 -2.80
C LEU A 360 -9.37 2.20 -3.66
N GLN A 361 -10.25 3.09 -4.11
CA GLN A 361 -9.89 4.26 -4.91
C GLN A 361 -9.03 5.25 -4.10
N LEU A 362 -9.37 5.48 -2.82
CA LEU A 362 -8.57 6.30 -1.90
C LEU A 362 -7.11 5.80 -1.82
N ILE A 363 -6.92 4.48 -1.70
CA ILE A 363 -5.58 3.87 -1.66
C ILE A 363 -4.87 4.00 -3.01
N SER A 364 -5.59 3.80 -4.12
CA SER A 364 -5.01 3.87 -5.47
C SER A 364 -4.62 5.28 -5.91
N ASN A 365 -5.24 6.33 -5.36
CA ASN A 365 -4.98 7.75 -5.68
C ASN A 365 -3.57 8.24 -5.27
N PHE A 366 -2.79 7.44 -4.56
CA PHE A 366 -1.36 7.70 -4.38
C PHE A 366 -0.55 7.49 -5.66
N ALA A 367 -1.12 6.83 -6.67
CA ALA A 367 -0.47 6.50 -7.92
C ALA A 367 -0.91 7.37 -9.12
N SER A 368 -1.54 8.54 -8.94
CA SER A 368 -2.05 9.35 -10.06
C SER A 368 -0.92 9.97 -10.91
N LYS A 369 -1.13 10.08 -12.23
CA LYS A 369 -0.07 10.48 -13.19
C LYS A 369 0.27 11.97 -13.14
N TRP A 370 -0.68 12.83 -12.78
CA TRP A 370 -0.47 14.28 -12.69
C TRP A 370 0.73 14.68 -11.81
N ARG A 371 1.11 13.84 -10.84
CA ARG A 371 2.28 14.05 -9.97
C ARG A 371 3.61 13.89 -10.70
N LYS A 372 3.70 12.85 -11.55
CA LYS A 372 4.86 12.66 -12.45
C LYS A 372 4.98 13.83 -13.42
N ASP A 373 3.85 14.40 -13.80
CA ASP A 373 3.82 15.55 -14.67
C ASP A 373 4.40 16.78 -13.95
N LEU A 374 4.02 17.04 -12.69
CA LEU A 374 4.54 18.12 -11.86
C LEU A 374 6.07 18.11 -11.69
N SER A 375 6.71 16.93 -11.68
CA SER A 375 8.18 16.82 -11.55
C SER A 375 8.94 17.23 -12.81
N ASN A 376 8.27 17.39 -13.96
CA ASN A 376 8.93 17.71 -15.21
C ASN A 376 8.94 19.21 -15.51
N GLN A 377 10.12 19.73 -15.85
CA GLN A 377 10.35 21.14 -16.18
C GLN A 377 9.47 21.66 -17.33
N TYR A 378 9.09 20.82 -18.30
CA TYR A 378 8.30 21.26 -19.46
C TYR A 378 6.91 21.80 -19.08
N ILE A 379 6.32 21.44 -17.93
CA ILE A 379 4.98 21.93 -17.57
C ILE A 379 5.00 23.42 -17.23
N TYR A 380 6.06 23.85 -16.56
CA TYR A 380 6.27 25.24 -16.20
C TYR A 380 6.57 26.09 -17.45
N MET A 381 7.27 25.51 -18.44
CA MET A 381 7.60 26.18 -19.71
C MET A 381 6.44 26.29 -20.71
N LEU A 382 5.33 25.57 -20.54
CA LEU A 382 4.19 25.66 -21.46
C LEU A 382 3.47 27.01 -21.29
N PRO A 383 3.34 27.84 -22.35
CA PRO A 383 2.64 29.12 -22.26
C PRO A 383 1.13 28.89 -22.33
N ASP A 384 0.49 28.68 -21.18
CA ASP A 384 -0.96 28.58 -21.03
C ASP A 384 -1.36 28.86 -19.57
N HIS A 385 -2.64 29.14 -19.33
CA HIS A 385 -3.14 29.36 -17.97
C HIS A 385 -3.03 28.10 -17.10
N THR A 386 -2.64 28.28 -15.85
CA THR A 386 -2.47 27.23 -14.82
C THR A 386 -3.70 26.32 -14.70
N PHE A 387 -4.90 26.90 -14.78
CA PHE A 387 -6.16 26.16 -14.70
C PHE A 387 -6.30 25.13 -15.83
N LYS A 388 -5.92 25.49 -17.06
CA LYS A 388 -5.94 24.56 -18.20
C LYS A 388 -4.89 23.47 -18.05
N LYS A 389 -3.69 23.81 -17.56
CA LYS A 389 -2.64 22.83 -17.26
C LYS A 389 -3.12 21.78 -16.25
N ILE A 390 -3.77 22.21 -15.16
CA ILE A 390 -4.36 21.33 -14.16
C ILE A 390 -5.36 20.36 -14.82
N ILE A 391 -6.34 20.90 -15.54
CA ILE A 391 -7.39 20.08 -16.17
C ILE A 391 -6.77 19.07 -17.15
N TYR A 392 -5.92 19.51 -18.07
CA TYR A 392 -5.35 18.60 -19.06
C TYR A 392 -4.38 17.57 -18.46
N ALA A 393 -3.79 17.84 -17.30
CA ALA A 393 -2.97 16.88 -16.57
C ALA A 393 -3.81 15.83 -15.81
N THR A 394 -5.05 16.14 -15.42
CA THR A 394 -5.91 15.25 -14.63
C THR A 394 -7.00 14.53 -15.44
N VAL A 395 -7.39 15.04 -16.60
CA VAL A 395 -8.48 14.48 -17.42
C VAL A 395 -8.25 12.99 -17.75
N VAL A 396 -7.00 12.56 -17.99
CA VAL A 396 -6.72 11.16 -18.28
C VAL A 396 -6.93 10.26 -17.06
N ASP A 397 -6.62 10.75 -15.85
CA ASP A 397 -6.89 10.05 -14.59
C ASP A 397 -8.41 9.96 -14.35
N ASN A 398 -9.20 10.99 -14.70
CA ASN A 398 -10.67 10.95 -14.63
C ASN A 398 -11.29 9.98 -15.65
N ILE A 399 -10.81 9.98 -16.90
CA ILE A 399 -11.24 9.00 -17.93
C ILE A 399 -10.93 7.58 -17.45
N LYS A 400 -9.77 7.38 -16.81
CA LYS A 400 -9.41 6.08 -16.24
C LYS A 400 -10.38 5.64 -15.14
N ASN A 401 -10.70 6.53 -14.20
CA ASN A 401 -11.70 6.28 -13.16
C ASN A 401 -13.07 5.94 -13.75
N LEU A 402 -13.49 6.67 -14.80
CA LEU A 402 -14.75 6.41 -15.49
C LEU A 402 -14.77 5.01 -16.12
N ILE A 403 -13.68 4.61 -16.80
CA ILE A 403 -13.57 3.27 -17.40
C ILE A 403 -13.61 2.18 -16.32
N ASP A 404 -12.85 2.35 -15.22
CA ASP A 404 -12.84 1.38 -14.13
C ASP A 404 -14.21 1.25 -13.46
N GLY A 405 -14.88 2.37 -13.18
CA GLY A 405 -16.24 2.38 -12.64
C GLY A 405 -17.22 1.73 -13.60
N THR A 406 -17.15 2.05 -14.89
CA THR A 406 -18.04 1.47 -15.91
C THR A 406 -17.91 -0.05 -15.95
N ILE A 407 -16.68 -0.59 -15.99
CA ILE A 407 -16.46 -2.03 -16.01
C ILE A 407 -17.03 -2.70 -14.75
N VAL A 408 -16.74 -2.14 -13.58
CA VAL A 408 -17.16 -2.70 -12.29
C VAL A 408 -18.68 -2.71 -12.15
N PHE A 409 -19.33 -1.56 -12.34
CA PHE A 409 -20.76 -1.41 -12.08
C PHE A 409 -21.63 -1.99 -13.19
N LEU A 410 -21.11 -2.13 -14.42
CA LEU A 410 -21.79 -2.94 -15.44
C LEU A 410 -21.79 -4.42 -15.04
N ILE A 411 -20.65 -4.98 -14.65
CA ILE A 411 -20.56 -6.39 -14.24
C ILE A 411 -21.47 -6.66 -13.04
N THR A 412 -21.36 -5.86 -11.97
CA THR A 412 -22.16 -6.07 -10.75
C THR A 412 -23.62 -5.74 -10.97
N GLY A 413 -23.94 -4.70 -11.73
CA GLY A 413 -25.32 -4.33 -12.08
C GLY A 413 -26.05 -5.41 -12.87
N ILE A 414 -25.38 -6.05 -13.84
CA ILE A 414 -25.94 -7.19 -14.58
C ILE A 414 -26.16 -8.38 -13.65
N LEU A 415 -25.17 -8.72 -12.80
CA LEU A 415 -25.27 -9.84 -11.86
C LEU A 415 -26.38 -9.63 -10.81
N PHE A 416 -26.59 -8.39 -10.38
CA PHE A 416 -27.63 -8.02 -9.42
C PHE A 416 -29.01 -7.78 -10.06
N LYS A 417 -29.09 -7.78 -11.40
CA LYS A 417 -30.30 -7.41 -12.16
C LYS A 417 -30.83 -6.02 -11.77
N SER A 418 -29.92 -5.08 -11.51
CA SER A 418 -30.26 -3.72 -11.10
C SER A 418 -30.79 -2.88 -12.26
N SER A 419 -31.53 -1.80 -11.95
CA SER A 419 -32.03 -0.88 -12.97
C SER A 419 -30.88 -0.14 -13.67
N ILE A 420 -31.02 0.12 -14.96
CA ILE A 420 -30.03 0.82 -15.79
C ILE A 420 -29.69 2.18 -15.19
N MET A 421 -30.70 2.90 -14.68
CA MET A 421 -30.50 4.19 -14.04
C MET A 421 -29.61 4.10 -12.79
N LEU A 422 -29.80 3.09 -11.95
CA LEU A 422 -29.00 2.91 -10.72
C LEU A 422 -27.55 2.54 -11.06
N ILE A 423 -27.33 1.77 -12.12
CA ILE A 423 -26.00 1.47 -12.65
C ILE A 423 -25.31 2.77 -13.10
N ILE A 424 -25.98 3.60 -13.88
CA ILE A 424 -25.44 4.89 -14.35
C ILE A 424 -25.12 5.80 -13.17
N LEU A 425 -26.01 5.91 -12.18
CA LEU A 425 -25.78 6.73 -10.98
C LEU A 425 -24.55 6.28 -10.19
N ASN A 426 -24.31 4.96 -10.08
CA ASN A 426 -23.11 4.44 -9.43
C ASN A 426 -21.82 4.72 -10.21
N ILE A 427 -21.86 4.62 -11.54
CA ILE A 427 -20.72 4.97 -12.41
C ILE A 427 -20.35 6.45 -12.22
N VAL A 428 -21.34 7.34 -12.27
CA VAL A 428 -21.11 8.79 -12.11
C VAL A 428 -20.68 9.12 -10.68
N ALA A 429 -21.28 8.49 -9.66
CA ALA A 429 -20.86 8.66 -8.27
C ALA A 429 -19.39 8.25 -8.06
N PHE A 430 -18.96 7.12 -8.64
CA PHE A 430 -17.59 6.65 -8.59
C PHE A 430 -16.59 7.53 -9.34
N GLU A 431 -16.99 8.11 -10.47
CA GLU A 431 -16.15 9.10 -11.16
C GLU A 431 -16.04 10.40 -10.36
N SER A 432 -17.17 10.91 -9.82
CA SER A 432 -17.22 12.17 -9.08
C SER A 432 -16.31 12.16 -7.84
N ILE A 433 -16.30 11.06 -7.09
CA ILE A 433 -15.46 10.90 -5.90
C ILE A 433 -13.99 10.66 -6.29
N GLY A 434 -13.73 9.98 -7.42
CA GLY A 434 -12.40 9.86 -8.00
C GLY A 434 -11.79 11.21 -8.39
N SER A 435 -12.60 12.05 -9.03
CA SER A 435 -12.28 13.44 -9.34
C SER A 435 -11.92 14.20 -8.06
N LEU A 436 -12.77 14.13 -7.03
CA LEU A 436 -12.53 14.78 -5.73
C LEU A 436 -11.20 14.34 -5.10
N PHE A 437 -10.88 13.05 -5.15
CA PHE A 437 -9.60 12.52 -4.66
C PHE A 437 -8.39 13.04 -5.44
N ILE A 438 -8.49 13.15 -6.77
CA ILE A 438 -7.41 13.67 -7.61
C ILE A 438 -7.16 15.14 -7.26
N TYR A 439 -8.21 15.97 -7.25
CA TYR A 439 -8.11 17.40 -6.98
C TYR A 439 -7.73 17.69 -5.53
N GLY A 440 -8.27 16.96 -4.56
CA GLY A 440 -7.85 17.07 -3.16
C GLY A 440 -6.36 16.75 -2.98
N GLY A 441 -5.82 15.87 -3.83
CA GLY A 441 -4.38 15.64 -3.91
C GLY A 441 -3.56 16.84 -4.39
N ILE A 442 -4.08 17.61 -5.35
CA ILE A 442 -3.45 18.85 -5.84
C ILE A 442 -3.47 19.93 -4.76
N LEU A 443 -4.62 20.10 -4.08
CA LEU A 443 -4.73 21.04 -2.97
C LEU A 443 -3.78 20.68 -1.83
N THR A 444 -3.68 19.40 -1.48
CA THR A 444 -2.73 18.97 -0.45
C THR A 444 -1.29 19.28 -0.86
N ARG A 445 -0.93 19.07 -2.14
CA ARG A 445 0.40 19.44 -2.64
C ARG A 445 0.64 20.95 -2.54
N ARG A 446 -0.37 21.78 -2.77
CA ARG A 446 -0.27 23.23 -2.58
C ARG A 446 -0.06 23.63 -1.12
N LEU A 447 -0.85 23.03 -0.22
CA LEU A 447 -0.84 23.38 1.21
C LEU A 447 0.42 22.89 1.93
N LEU A 448 0.92 21.71 1.58
CA LEU A 448 2.04 21.06 2.26
C LEU A 448 3.37 21.18 1.50
N GLY A 449 3.34 21.62 0.23
CA GLY A 449 4.49 21.55 -0.67
C GLY A 449 4.98 20.11 -0.94
N GLY A 450 6.15 20.00 -1.56
CA GLY A 450 6.95 18.82 -1.77
C GLY A 450 7.76 18.53 -0.53
N GLY A 451 7.09 18.23 0.58
CA GLY A 451 7.76 17.98 1.85
C GLY A 451 8.81 16.87 1.75
N ASP A 452 9.95 17.06 2.42
CA ASP A 452 11.10 16.13 2.42
C ASP A 452 10.77 14.69 2.85
N ASN A 453 9.67 14.51 3.58
CA ASN A 453 9.25 13.22 4.13
C ASN A 453 7.89 12.79 3.57
N ILE A 454 7.93 11.71 2.78
CA ILE A 454 6.78 11.16 2.05
C ILE A 454 5.74 10.55 2.98
N VAL A 455 6.18 9.97 4.10
CA VAL A 455 5.25 9.35 5.05
C VAL A 455 4.40 10.41 5.73
N THR A 456 4.99 11.54 6.09
CA THR A 456 4.30 12.62 6.80
C THR A 456 3.38 13.39 5.86
N THR A 457 3.85 13.74 4.67
CA THR A 457 3.02 14.38 3.63
C THR A 457 1.90 13.45 3.14
N GLY A 458 2.18 12.15 3.02
CA GLY A 458 1.20 11.12 2.67
C GLY A 458 0.10 10.97 3.72
N PHE A 459 0.46 10.88 5.01
CA PHE A 459 -0.52 10.77 6.10
C PHE A 459 -1.41 12.01 6.20
N MET A 460 -0.83 13.21 6.17
CA MET A 460 -1.59 14.46 6.18
C MET A 460 -2.56 14.55 4.99
N ARG A 461 -2.15 14.07 3.81
CA ARG A 461 -3.03 13.97 2.65
C ARG A 461 -4.24 13.08 2.90
N ILE A 462 -4.04 11.90 3.49
CA ILE A 462 -5.18 11.01 3.81
C ILE A 462 -6.13 11.72 4.76
N MET A 463 -5.62 12.36 5.81
CA MET A 463 -6.46 13.07 6.79
C MET A 463 -7.28 14.19 6.14
N ILE A 464 -6.67 15.03 5.29
CA ILE A 464 -7.38 16.10 4.57
C ILE A 464 -8.42 15.49 3.62
N LEU A 465 -8.06 14.47 2.83
CA LEU A 465 -9.00 13.82 1.92
C LEU A 465 -10.18 13.18 2.64
N VAL A 466 -9.93 12.46 3.75
CA VAL A 466 -10.98 11.88 4.59
C VAL A 466 -11.88 12.97 5.15
N GLY A 467 -11.31 14.08 5.64
CA GLY A 467 -12.09 15.22 6.13
C GLY A 467 -13.03 15.83 5.07
N ILE A 468 -12.56 15.96 3.82
CA ILE A 468 -13.37 16.48 2.70
C ILE A 468 -14.47 15.49 2.28
N VAL A 469 -14.18 14.19 2.32
CA VAL A 469 -15.09 13.14 1.82
C VAL A 469 -16.14 12.71 2.84
N THR A 470 -15.83 12.81 4.14
CA THR A 470 -16.70 12.34 5.22
C THR A 470 -18.12 12.97 5.16
N PRO A 471 -18.29 14.30 4.98
CA PRO A 471 -19.61 14.89 4.84
C PRO A 471 -20.40 14.34 3.64
N ALA A 472 -19.73 14.09 2.51
CA ALA A 472 -20.36 13.53 1.31
C ALA A 472 -20.92 12.12 1.59
N ILE A 473 -20.12 11.25 2.23
CA ILE A 473 -20.53 9.89 2.57
C ILE A 473 -21.67 9.89 3.58
N ILE A 474 -21.62 10.76 4.60
CA ILE A 474 -22.70 10.91 5.58
C ILE A 474 -24.00 11.32 4.87
N LEU A 475 -23.92 12.33 3.99
CA LEU A 475 -25.07 12.81 3.23
C LEU A 475 -25.69 11.70 2.37
N LEU A 476 -24.87 10.94 1.64
CA LEU A 476 -25.35 9.80 0.86
C LEU A 476 -26.02 8.76 1.75
N THR A 477 -25.40 8.39 2.86
CA THR A 477 -25.88 7.32 3.74
C THR A 477 -27.20 7.69 4.42
N VAL A 478 -27.33 8.92 4.93
CA VAL A 478 -28.54 9.40 5.60
C VAL A 478 -29.71 9.52 4.62
N LEU A 479 -29.48 10.08 3.44
CA LEU A 479 -30.53 10.22 2.43
C LEU A 479 -30.94 8.87 1.85
N TYR A 480 -29.98 7.96 1.64
CA TYR A 480 -30.26 6.62 1.14
C TYR A 480 -31.04 5.78 2.17
N SER A 481 -30.70 5.84 3.46
CA SER A 481 -31.41 5.08 4.51
C SER A 481 -32.80 5.63 4.81
N SER A 482 -33.02 6.93 4.63
CA SER A 482 -34.32 7.58 4.84
C SER A 482 -35.27 7.42 3.64
N SER A 483 -34.78 6.94 2.51
CA SER A 483 -35.53 6.85 1.26
C SER A 483 -36.11 5.45 1.06
N SER A 484 -37.42 5.31 1.22
CA SER A 484 -38.15 4.07 0.85
C SER A 484 -38.57 4.03 -0.63
N SER A 485 -38.50 5.17 -1.33
CA SER A 485 -38.91 5.30 -2.73
C SER A 485 -37.70 5.40 -3.67
N PHE A 486 -37.87 4.92 -4.91
CA PHE A 486 -36.85 5.03 -5.96
C PHE A 486 -36.43 6.49 -6.21
N VAL A 487 -37.37 7.43 -6.11
CA VAL A 487 -37.11 8.87 -6.25
C VAL A 487 -36.15 9.36 -5.16
N GLY A 488 -36.35 8.94 -3.91
CA GLY A 488 -35.45 9.29 -2.80
C GLY A 488 -34.02 8.78 -3.02
N VAL A 489 -33.86 7.57 -3.58
CA VAL A 489 -32.55 7.03 -3.95
C VAL A 489 -31.87 7.91 -5.02
N VAL A 490 -32.60 8.32 -6.06
CA VAL A 490 -32.05 9.23 -7.09
C VAL A 490 -31.62 10.57 -6.48
N ILE A 491 -32.40 11.12 -5.56
CA ILE A 491 -32.06 12.36 -4.85
C ILE A 491 -30.79 12.18 -4.01
N ALA A 492 -30.63 11.05 -3.32
CA ALA A 492 -29.43 10.76 -2.54
C ALA A 492 -28.16 10.73 -3.41
N TYR A 493 -28.20 10.00 -4.53
CA TYR A 493 -27.07 9.90 -5.46
C TYR A 493 -26.76 11.25 -6.14
N THR A 494 -27.79 11.95 -6.62
CA THR A 494 -27.60 13.26 -7.26
C THR A 494 -27.04 14.30 -6.30
N SER A 495 -27.48 14.30 -5.04
CA SER A 495 -26.94 15.20 -4.00
C SER A 495 -25.47 14.87 -3.69
N PHE A 496 -25.11 13.59 -3.61
CA PHE A 496 -23.72 13.14 -3.45
C PHE A 496 -22.83 13.58 -4.62
N ILE A 497 -23.30 13.35 -5.86
CA ILE A 497 -22.58 13.75 -7.08
C ILE A 497 -22.41 15.27 -7.12
N ALA A 498 -23.48 16.03 -6.84
CA ALA A 498 -23.44 17.49 -6.83
C ALA A 498 -22.44 18.02 -5.80
N TYR A 499 -22.44 17.48 -4.58
CA TYR A 499 -21.45 17.81 -3.56
C TYR A 499 -20.02 17.59 -4.08
N ASN A 500 -19.73 16.40 -4.61
CA ASN A 500 -18.40 16.06 -5.09
C ASN A 500 -17.93 16.96 -6.24
N LEU A 501 -18.82 17.31 -7.18
CA LEU A 501 -18.49 18.19 -8.30
C LEU A 501 -18.26 19.64 -7.85
N ILE A 502 -19.10 20.16 -6.95
CA ILE A 502 -18.95 21.52 -6.40
C ILE A 502 -17.64 21.64 -5.63
N PHE A 503 -17.36 20.69 -4.73
CA PHE A 503 -16.11 20.69 -3.99
C PHE A 503 -14.91 20.45 -4.89
N SER A 504 -15.01 19.59 -5.91
CA SER A 504 -13.95 19.44 -6.90
C SER A 504 -13.65 20.76 -7.63
N ALA A 505 -14.67 21.48 -8.09
CA ALA A 505 -14.50 22.78 -8.74
C ALA A 505 -13.87 23.82 -7.81
N LEU A 506 -14.31 23.87 -6.55
CA LEU A 506 -13.76 24.75 -5.51
C LEU A 506 -12.28 24.41 -5.24
N ILE A 507 -11.95 23.12 -5.12
CA ILE A 507 -10.58 22.65 -4.90
C ILE A 507 -9.68 22.97 -6.10
N ILE A 508 -10.16 22.84 -7.34
CA ILE A 508 -9.39 23.26 -8.53
C ILE A 508 -9.14 24.78 -8.49
N PHE A 509 -10.14 25.56 -8.11
CA PHE A 509 -9.99 27.01 -7.93
C PHE A 509 -8.94 27.34 -6.86
N LEU A 510 -9.00 26.67 -5.69
CA LEU A 510 -7.99 26.77 -4.64
C LEU A 510 -6.66 26.09 -4.99
N GLY A 511 -6.58 25.34 -6.07
CA GLY A 511 -5.36 24.70 -6.58
C GLY A 511 -4.57 25.58 -7.57
N ARG A 512 -5.09 26.78 -7.91
CA ARG A 512 -4.44 27.72 -8.84
C ARG A 512 -3.05 28.13 -8.35
N GLY A 513 -2.00 27.82 -9.10
CA GLY A 513 -0.61 28.17 -8.75
C GLY A 513 0.33 26.98 -8.56
N VAL A 514 -0.22 25.75 -8.43
CA VAL A 514 0.61 24.53 -8.28
C VAL A 514 1.52 24.29 -9.47
N PHE A 515 1.10 24.67 -10.69
CA PHE A 515 1.88 24.49 -11.91
C PHE A 515 2.64 25.76 -12.36
N ASP A 516 2.69 26.78 -11.52
CA ASP A 516 3.40 28.03 -11.81
C ASP A 516 4.78 28.07 -11.14
N ASN A 517 4.91 27.45 -9.97
CA ASN A 517 6.16 27.46 -9.19
C ASN A 517 6.79 26.07 -9.14
N ILE A 518 8.04 25.96 -9.60
CA ILE A 518 8.84 24.73 -9.56
C ILE A 518 9.20 24.34 -8.12
N GLU A 519 9.27 25.32 -7.21
CA GLU A 519 9.73 25.15 -5.83
C GLU A 519 8.63 24.70 -4.85
N LEU A 520 7.40 24.48 -5.32
CA LEU A 520 6.29 23.93 -4.53
C LEU A 520 6.40 22.41 -4.37
#